data_AF-A0A7D7LRI4-F1
#
_entry.id   AF-A0A7D7LRI4-F1
#
_cell.length_a   1.000
_cell.length_b   1.000
_cell.length_c   1.000
_cell.angle_alpha   90.00
_cell.angle_beta   90.00
_cell.angle_gamma   90.00
#
_symmetry.space_group_name_H-M   'P 1'
#
loop_
_entity.id
_entity.type
_entity.pdbx_description
1 polymer ?
#
loop_
_entity_poly.entity_id
_entity_poly.type
_entity_poly.pdbx_seq_one_letter_code
_entity_poly.pdbx_strand_id
1 'polypeptide(L)'
;MTVIDLNSDLGESFGVYTYGADPEMMPMITSANIACGAHGGDPAVMRTSVDLAYAHGVAIGAHVGLPDRLGFGRREIPTTPQEAHDLCVFQVGALEAFVRVRGSVLQHVKLHGSLYMMANRDRGLAEAVCAAVNQLDPSLILYVLPESALHAAATESGLSTMIEVFADRPYRNGSVQMYDRTAELIGGPDQVIARTLAQLSALDGADARTVCLHSDTPDAPVLLAELRSALVDAGYSFRPPRPTASPPVSPSVSSPTGPSATVSSLSVSSLSASSATRETVPAAVPAAITPESAS
;
A
#
# COMPACT_ATOMS: atom_id res chain seq x y z
N MET A 1 29.01 -4.83 -8.62
CA MET A 1 28.12 -3.86 -7.97
C MET A 1 26.75 -4.51 -7.87
N THR A 2 26.26 -4.75 -6.68
CA THR A 2 24.96 -5.42 -6.46
C THR A 2 23.84 -4.40 -6.70
N VAL A 3 22.78 -4.79 -7.40
CA VAL A 3 21.64 -3.90 -7.68
C VAL A 3 20.56 -4.15 -6.63
N ILE A 4 20.07 -3.08 -6.01
CA ILE A 4 18.96 -3.10 -5.05
C ILE A 4 17.96 -1.99 -5.37
N ASP A 5 16.74 -2.13 -4.88
CA ASP A 5 15.72 -1.08 -4.87
C ASP A 5 15.78 -0.32 -3.53
N LEU A 6 15.52 0.99 -3.57
CA LEU A 6 15.21 1.81 -2.41
C LEU A 6 13.75 2.20 -2.47
N ASN A 7 12.96 1.78 -1.48
CA ASN A 7 11.55 2.09 -1.41
C ASN A 7 11.18 2.97 -0.20
N SER A 8 10.07 3.68 -0.31
CA SER A 8 9.49 4.45 0.78
C SER A 8 7.96 4.46 0.70
N ASP A 9 7.32 4.46 1.86
CA ASP A 9 5.88 4.61 2.01
C ASP A 9 5.55 6.11 1.96
N LEU A 10 4.78 6.50 0.94
CA LEU A 10 4.47 7.88 0.57
C LEU A 10 2.96 8.03 0.32
N GLY A 11 2.50 9.27 0.14
CA GLY A 11 1.11 9.59 -0.15
C GLY A 11 0.16 9.27 0.99
N GLU A 12 0.67 9.26 2.23
CA GLU A 12 -0.10 8.86 3.41
C GLU A 12 -0.82 10.03 4.10
N SER A 13 -0.66 11.26 3.57
CA SER A 13 -1.45 12.44 3.94
C SER A 13 -2.96 12.19 3.72
N PHE A 14 -3.82 12.96 4.41
CA PHE A 14 -5.27 12.83 4.26
C PHE A 14 -6.00 14.16 4.52
N GLY A 15 -6.76 14.63 3.53
CA GLY A 15 -7.49 15.89 3.60
C GLY A 15 -6.56 17.06 3.87
N VAL A 16 -6.73 17.72 5.02
CA VAL A 16 -5.89 18.85 5.43
C VAL A 16 -4.64 18.42 6.21
N TYR A 17 -4.51 17.13 6.54
CA TYR A 17 -3.41 16.62 7.35
C TYR A 17 -2.25 16.19 6.45
N THR A 18 -1.11 16.84 6.63
CA THR A 18 0.15 16.45 5.99
C THR A 18 0.88 15.43 6.85
N TYR A 19 1.44 14.41 6.21
CA TYR A 19 2.17 13.34 6.85
C TYR A 19 3.37 12.93 6.00
N GLY A 20 4.50 12.64 6.65
CA GLY A 20 5.74 12.26 6.00
C GLY A 20 6.48 13.43 5.32
N ALA A 21 7.44 13.06 4.47
CA ALA A 21 8.34 13.96 3.76
C ALA A 21 8.42 13.60 2.26
N ASP A 22 7.26 13.38 1.62
CA ASP A 22 7.17 12.91 0.23
C ASP A 22 8.07 13.68 -0.75
N PRO A 23 8.06 15.04 -0.81
CA PRO A 23 8.87 15.78 -1.78
C PRO A 23 10.38 15.61 -1.57
N GLU A 24 10.82 15.49 -0.33
CA GLU A 24 12.22 15.32 0.04
C GLU A 24 12.71 13.89 -0.23
N MET A 25 11.84 12.89 0.00
CA MET A 25 12.18 11.47 -0.16
C MET A 25 12.19 11.04 -1.64
N MET A 26 11.24 11.51 -2.44
CA MET A 26 11.06 11.10 -3.84
C MET A 26 12.33 11.12 -4.70
N PRO A 27 13.18 12.17 -4.70
CA PRO A 27 14.39 12.20 -5.55
C PRO A 27 15.47 11.19 -5.15
N MET A 28 15.39 10.57 -3.97
CA MET A 28 16.42 9.67 -3.44
C MET A 28 16.07 8.18 -3.55
N ILE A 29 14.80 7.86 -3.74
CA ILE A 29 14.28 6.49 -3.85
C ILE A 29 14.18 6.03 -5.30
N THR A 30 13.96 4.73 -5.49
CA THR A 30 13.66 4.13 -6.79
C THR A 30 12.22 3.66 -6.90
N SER A 31 11.55 3.37 -5.78
CA SER A 31 10.15 2.94 -5.74
C SER A 31 9.35 3.64 -4.65
N ALA A 32 8.13 4.07 -4.96
CA ALA A 32 7.18 4.68 -4.03
C ALA A 32 6.01 3.73 -3.78
N ASN A 33 5.71 3.44 -2.51
CA ASN A 33 4.51 2.73 -2.11
C ASN A 33 3.46 3.79 -1.72
N ILE A 34 2.49 4.04 -2.60
CA ILE A 34 1.51 5.12 -2.43
C ILE A 34 0.25 4.58 -1.76
N ALA A 35 -0.18 5.21 -0.65
CA ALA A 35 -1.39 4.82 0.06
C ALA A 35 -2.66 4.97 -0.79
N CYS A 36 -3.61 4.04 -0.60
CA CYS A 36 -4.74 3.85 -1.50
C CYS A 36 -6.11 4.22 -0.90
N GLY A 37 -6.15 5.02 0.17
CA GLY A 37 -7.39 5.55 0.74
C GLY A 37 -7.95 4.81 1.97
N ALA A 38 -7.41 3.65 2.32
CA ALA A 38 -7.89 2.88 3.48
C ALA A 38 -7.24 3.33 4.80
N HIS A 39 -5.91 3.27 4.88
CA HIS A 39 -5.15 3.70 6.07
C HIS A 39 -4.69 5.16 6.00
N GLY A 40 -4.42 5.63 4.78
CA GLY A 40 -3.97 6.98 4.44
C GLY A 40 -4.18 7.23 2.95
N GLY A 41 -3.92 8.46 2.51
CA GLY A 41 -4.19 8.88 1.14
C GLY A 41 -5.67 9.23 0.91
N ASP A 42 -5.91 10.18 0.02
CA ASP A 42 -7.22 10.50 -0.53
C ASP A 42 -7.06 10.72 -2.06
N PRO A 43 -8.15 10.94 -2.83
CA PRO A 43 -8.03 11.13 -4.28
C PRO A 43 -7.06 12.23 -4.71
N ALA A 44 -6.98 13.33 -3.96
CA ALA A 44 -6.06 14.42 -4.28
C ALA A 44 -4.62 14.02 -3.95
N VAL A 45 -4.39 13.40 -2.79
CA VAL A 45 -3.06 12.94 -2.35
C VAL A 45 -2.52 11.87 -3.30
N MET A 46 -3.32 10.84 -3.64
CA MET A 46 -2.93 9.80 -4.61
C MET A 46 -2.50 10.41 -5.94
N ARG A 47 -3.32 11.32 -6.50
CA ARG A 47 -2.99 12.02 -7.75
C ARG A 47 -1.66 12.77 -7.63
N THR A 48 -1.48 13.57 -6.57
CA THR A 48 -0.25 14.37 -6.42
C THR A 48 0.99 13.51 -6.17
N SER A 49 0.88 12.41 -5.43
CA SER A 49 1.99 11.49 -5.19
C SER A 49 2.36 10.72 -6.46
N VAL A 50 1.37 10.33 -7.28
CA VAL A 50 1.60 9.74 -8.62
C VAL A 50 2.28 10.75 -9.55
N ASP A 51 1.80 12.01 -9.59
CA ASP A 51 2.40 13.07 -10.39
C ASP A 51 3.87 13.32 -9.99
N LEU A 52 4.15 13.31 -8.68
CA LEU A 52 5.49 13.51 -8.12
C LEU A 52 6.41 12.32 -8.45
N ALA A 53 5.97 11.08 -8.23
CA ALA A 53 6.76 9.89 -8.56
C ALA A 53 7.08 9.83 -10.06
N TYR A 54 6.10 10.13 -10.91
CA TYR A 54 6.30 10.22 -12.36
C TYR A 54 7.33 11.27 -12.74
N ALA A 55 7.28 12.47 -12.14
CA ALA A 55 8.22 13.55 -12.43
C ALA A 55 9.66 13.18 -12.09
N HIS A 56 9.88 12.31 -11.09
CA HIS A 56 11.19 11.83 -10.68
C HIS A 56 11.60 10.50 -11.31
N GLY A 57 10.75 9.90 -12.16
CA GLY A 57 11.01 8.57 -12.75
C GLY A 57 11.06 7.44 -11.71
N VAL A 58 10.36 7.61 -10.59
CA VAL A 58 10.24 6.64 -9.49
C VAL A 58 9.14 5.63 -9.83
N ALA A 59 9.42 4.35 -9.58
CA ALA A 59 8.46 3.27 -9.75
C ALA A 59 7.26 3.44 -8.82
N ILE A 60 6.05 3.26 -9.34
CA ILE A 60 4.82 3.47 -8.58
C ILE A 60 4.24 2.13 -8.17
N GLY A 61 3.95 1.94 -6.89
CA GLY A 61 3.25 0.78 -6.37
C GLY A 61 2.14 1.13 -5.40
N ALA A 62 1.19 0.20 -5.28
CA ALA A 62 0.06 0.33 -4.38
C ALA A 62 0.44 -0.07 -2.95
N HIS A 63 0.11 0.80 -1.99
CA HIS A 63 0.31 0.55 -0.58
C HIS A 63 -1.01 0.22 0.12
N VAL A 64 -1.34 -1.07 0.10
CA VAL A 64 -2.68 -1.60 0.46
C VAL A 64 -2.77 -1.83 1.97
N GLY A 65 -3.67 -1.12 2.65
CA GLY A 65 -3.84 -1.20 4.10
C GLY A 65 -5.19 -1.76 4.55
N LEU A 66 -5.32 -2.00 5.86
CA LEU A 66 -6.63 -2.22 6.49
C LEU A 66 -7.46 -0.91 6.45
N PRO A 67 -8.80 -0.98 6.43
CA PRO A 67 -9.69 0.17 6.47
C PRO A 67 -9.75 0.79 7.87
N ASP A 68 -8.59 1.21 8.37
CA ASP A 68 -8.38 1.75 9.71
C ASP A 68 -7.60 3.06 9.68
N ARG A 69 -8.20 4.09 9.12
CA ARG A 69 -7.58 5.42 9.06
C ARG A 69 -7.23 6.00 10.44
N LEU A 70 -8.05 5.76 11.47
CA LEU A 70 -7.77 6.27 12.82
C LEU A 70 -6.55 5.60 13.47
N GLY A 71 -6.36 4.30 13.24
CA GLY A 71 -5.17 3.58 13.65
C GLY A 71 -4.06 3.57 12.61
N PHE A 72 -4.19 4.35 11.54
CA PHE A 72 -3.26 4.40 10.41
C PHE A 72 -2.96 3.00 9.83
N GLY A 73 -3.92 2.09 9.82
CA GLY A 73 -3.71 0.71 9.36
C GLY A 73 -2.72 -0.12 10.19
N ARG A 74 -2.35 0.35 11.39
CA ARG A 74 -1.37 -0.29 12.29
C ARG A 74 -2.01 -1.10 13.43
N ARG A 75 -3.34 -1.29 13.42
CA ARG A 75 -4.05 -2.18 14.34
C ARG A 75 -4.53 -3.41 13.59
N GLU A 76 -4.32 -4.59 14.18
CA GLU A 76 -4.88 -5.82 13.63
C GLU A 76 -6.41 -5.80 13.78
N ILE A 77 -7.09 -6.01 12.66
CA ILE A 77 -8.55 -6.14 12.59
C ILE A 77 -8.83 -7.55 12.07
N PRO A 78 -9.66 -8.36 12.75
CA PRO A 78 -10.09 -9.64 12.22
C PRO A 78 -10.61 -9.47 10.79
N THR A 79 -9.89 -10.07 9.85
CA THR A 79 -10.12 -9.93 8.41
C THR A 79 -10.17 -11.33 7.85
N THR A 80 -11.20 -11.64 7.09
CA THR A 80 -11.33 -12.91 6.37
C THR A 80 -10.49 -12.88 5.09
N PRO A 81 -10.14 -14.05 4.51
CA PRO A 81 -9.48 -14.11 3.21
C PRO A 81 -10.22 -13.32 2.12
N GLN A 82 -11.55 -13.44 2.05
CA GLN A 82 -12.33 -12.70 1.06
C GLN A 82 -12.24 -11.18 1.25
N GLU A 83 -12.29 -10.69 2.50
CA GLU A 83 -12.13 -9.26 2.78
C GLU A 83 -10.72 -8.76 2.41
N ALA A 84 -9.66 -9.54 2.68
CA ALA A 84 -8.31 -9.18 2.27
C ALA A 84 -8.14 -9.12 0.75
N HIS A 85 -8.75 -10.07 0.03
CA HIS A 85 -8.83 -10.04 -1.43
C HIS A 85 -9.52 -8.77 -1.92
N ASP A 86 -10.72 -8.48 -1.42
CA ASP A 86 -11.53 -7.35 -1.88
C ASP A 86 -10.89 -6.00 -1.55
N LEU A 87 -10.24 -5.90 -0.38
CA LEU A 87 -9.43 -4.74 0.00
C LEU A 87 -8.28 -4.50 -0.98
N CYS A 88 -7.62 -5.56 -1.43
CA CYS A 88 -6.54 -5.48 -2.42
C CYS A 88 -7.07 -5.03 -3.78
N VAL A 89 -8.13 -5.67 -4.29
CA VAL A 89 -8.79 -5.30 -5.56
C VAL A 89 -9.21 -3.83 -5.57
N PHE A 90 -9.89 -3.39 -4.52
CA PHE A 90 -10.37 -2.02 -4.41
C PHE A 90 -9.22 -1.00 -4.39
N GLN A 91 -8.24 -1.21 -3.51
CA GLN A 91 -7.16 -0.24 -3.29
C GLN A 91 -6.18 -0.17 -4.46
N VAL A 92 -5.83 -1.31 -5.06
CA VAL A 92 -4.96 -1.32 -6.23
C VAL A 92 -5.66 -0.64 -7.41
N GLY A 93 -6.92 -0.99 -7.69
CA GLY A 93 -7.69 -0.37 -8.78
C GLY A 93 -7.88 1.14 -8.60
N ALA A 94 -8.07 1.60 -7.35
CA ALA A 94 -8.19 3.02 -7.05
C ALA A 94 -6.92 3.81 -7.41
N LEU A 95 -5.74 3.31 -7.05
CA LEU A 95 -4.47 3.95 -7.40
C LEU A 95 -4.15 3.80 -8.89
N GLU A 96 -4.38 2.63 -9.47
CA GLU A 96 -4.10 2.32 -10.87
C GLU A 96 -4.80 3.31 -11.82
N ALA A 97 -6.01 3.75 -11.48
CA ALA A 97 -6.72 4.77 -12.25
C ALA A 97 -5.92 6.07 -12.40
N PHE A 98 -5.29 6.58 -11.32
CA PHE A 98 -4.46 7.78 -11.37
C PHE A 98 -3.16 7.54 -12.14
N VAL A 99 -2.55 6.38 -11.94
CA VAL A 99 -1.33 5.98 -12.65
C VAL A 99 -1.56 5.94 -14.16
N ARG A 100 -2.68 5.36 -14.60
CA ARG A 100 -3.08 5.30 -16.01
C ARG A 100 -3.40 6.66 -16.61
N VAL A 101 -4.11 7.52 -15.87
CA VAL A 101 -4.40 8.90 -16.32
C VAL A 101 -3.10 9.69 -16.52
N ARG A 102 -2.07 9.41 -15.72
CA ARG A 102 -0.73 10.01 -15.88
C ARG A 102 0.08 9.40 -17.05
N GLY A 103 -0.41 8.33 -17.68
CA GLY A 103 0.31 7.62 -18.74
C GLY A 103 1.49 6.79 -18.22
N SER A 104 1.43 6.36 -16.96
CA SER A 104 2.42 5.48 -16.32
C SER A 104 1.86 4.07 -16.14
N VAL A 105 2.67 3.18 -15.55
CA VAL A 105 2.30 1.81 -15.20
C VAL A 105 2.51 1.57 -13.71
N LEU A 106 1.62 0.80 -13.10
CA LEU A 106 1.79 0.33 -11.73
C LEU A 106 2.79 -0.84 -11.75
N GLN A 107 3.78 -0.84 -10.87
CA GLN A 107 4.87 -1.81 -10.91
C GLN A 107 4.80 -2.86 -9.80
N HIS A 108 4.29 -2.49 -8.63
CA HIS A 108 4.31 -3.36 -7.47
C HIS A 108 3.15 -3.13 -6.52
N VAL A 109 2.98 -4.09 -5.61
CA VAL A 109 2.09 -4.02 -4.46
C VAL A 109 2.90 -4.29 -3.21
N LYS A 110 2.76 -3.43 -2.20
CA LYS A 110 3.29 -3.63 -0.86
C LYS A 110 2.16 -3.45 0.13
N LEU A 111 1.87 -4.46 0.96
CA LEU A 111 0.85 -4.29 1.99
C LEU A 111 1.36 -3.33 3.07
N HIS A 112 0.44 -2.58 3.66
CA HIS A 112 0.71 -1.63 4.71
C HIS A 112 0.48 -2.24 6.10
N GLY A 113 1.33 -1.85 7.05
CA GLY A 113 1.11 -2.01 8.48
C GLY A 113 0.62 -3.40 8.90
N SER A 114 -0.55 -3.45 9.53
CA SER A 114 -1.11 -4.69 10.06
C SER A 114 -1.53 -5.69 9.00
N LEU A 115 -2.01 -5.23 7.83
CA LEU A 115 -2.32 -6.17 6.74
C LEU A 115 -1.06 -6.92 6.29
N TYR A 116 0.07 -6.23 6.19
CA TYR A 116 1.34 -6.87 5.85
C TYR A 116 1.74 -7.91 6.88
N MET A 117 1.73 -7.55 8.16
CA MET A 117 2.16 -8.46 9.22
C MET A 117 1.21 -9.64 9.41
N MET A 118 -0.10 -9.43 9.22
CA MET A 118 -1.09 -10.51 9.24
C MET A 118 -0.87 -11.48 8.07
N ALA A 119 -0.74 -10.99 6.84
CA ALA A 119 -0.52 -11.84 5.67
C ALA A 119 0.84 -12.58 5.71
N ASN A 120 1.86 -12.02 6.36
CA ASN A 120 3.13 -12.72 6.56
C ASN A 120 3.01 -13.96 7.49
N ARG A 121 1.95 -14.08 8.29
CA ARG A 121 1.73 -15.17 9.26
C ARG A 121 0.53 -16.06 8.94
N ASP A 122 -0.50 -15.50 8.32
CA ASP A 122 -1.73 -16.21 7.97
C ASP A 122 -1.72 -16.61 6.49
N ARG A 123 -1.76 -17.91 6.24
CA ARG A 123 -1.70 -18.47 4.90
C ARG A 123 -2.94 -18.16 4.06
N GLY A 124 -4.14 -18.14 4.66
CA GLY A 124 -5.37 -17.82 3.94
C GLY A 124 -5.40 -16.36 3.49
N LEU A 125 -4.92 -15.45 4.33
CA LEU A 125 -4.76 -14.04 3.94
C LEU A 125 -3.72 -13.87 2.84
N ALA A 126 -2.57 -14.54 2.96
CA ALA A 126 -1.52 -14.53 1.95
C ALA A 126 -2.03 -14.97 0.57
N GLU A 127 -2.70 -16.13 0.51
CA GLU A 127 -3.26 -16.68 -0.73
C GLU A 127 -4.31 -15.74 -1.34
N ALA A 128 -5.17 -15.15 -0.52
CA ALA A 128 -6.19 -14.21 -0.99
C ALA A 128 -5.60 -12.92 -1.58
N VAL A 129 -4.55 -12.38 -0.95
CA VAL A 129 -3.80 -11.23 -1.50
C VAL A 129 -3.15 -11.61 -2.83
N CYS A 130 -2.47 -12.76 -2.90
CA CYS A 130 -1.82 -13.22 -4.13
C CYS A 130 -2.84 -13.45 -5.27
N ALA A 131 -4.01 -14.00 -4.95
CA ALA A 131 -5.10 -14.17 -5.90
C ALA A 131 -5.60 -12.83 -6.45
N ALA A 132 -5.78 -11.82 -5.59
CA ALA A 132 -6.18 -10.48 -6.02
C ALA A 132 -5.14 -9.84 -6.94
N VAL A 133 -3.86 -9.89 -6.56
CA VAL A 133 -2.76 -9.32 -7.37
C VAL A 133 -2.69 -10.00 -8.75
N ASN A 134 -2.74 -11.34 -8.80
CA ASN A 134 -2.75 -12.08 -10.07
C ASN A 134 -3.94 -11.75 -10.97
N GLN A 135 -5.14 -11.55 -10.39
CA GLN A 135 -6.34 -11.22 -11.17
C GLN A 135 -6.31 -9.80 -11.73
N LEU A 136 -5.70 -8.86 -10.99
CA LEU A 136 -5.53 -7.48 -11.43
C LEU A 136 -4.49 -7.38 -12.55
N ASP A 137 -3.27 -7.86 -12.26
CA ASP A 137 -2.16 -7.90 -13.22
C ASP A 137 -1.07 -8.85 -12.69
N PRO A 138 -0.86 -10.02 -13.33
CA PRO A 138 0.15 -10.99 -12.90
C PRO A 138 1.59 -10.52 -13.11
N SER A 139 1.81 -9.39 -13.80
CA SER A 139 3.15 -8.78 -13.93
C SER A 139 3.55 -7.94 -12.72
N LEU A 140 2.61 -7.60 -11.83
CA LEU A 140 2.89 -6.84 -10.61
C LEU A 140 3.82 -7.62 -9.69
N ILE A 141 4.75 -6.89 -9.08
CA ILE A 141 5.69 -7.43 -8.12
C ILE A 141 5.13 -7.29 -6.71
N LEU A 142 5.10 -8.38 -5.94
CA LEU A 142 4.62 -8.36 -4.56
C LEU A 142 5.80 -8.28 -3.59
N TYR A 143 5.79 -7.26 -2.73
CA TYR A 143 6.80 -7.09 -1.69
C TYR A 143 6.49 -8.03 -0.53
N VAL A 144 7.51 -8.73 -0.05
CA VAL A 144 7.36 -9.79 0.95
C VAL A 144 8.50 -9.79 1.97
N LEU A 145 8.23 -10.30 3.17
CA LEU A 145 9.28 -10.70 4.10
C LEU A 145 9.83 -12.08 3.68
N PRO A 146 11.14 -12.33 3.84
CA PRO A 146 11.71 -13.64 3.56
C PRO A 146 11.04 -14.71 4.45
N GLU A 147 10.92 -15.93 3.92
CA GLU A 147 10.37 -17.10 4.64
C GLU A 147 8.97 -16.92 5.27
N SER A 148 8.20 -15.93 4.81
CA SER A 148 6.85 -15.66 5.31
C SER A 148 5.77 -16.47 4.59
N ALA A 149 4.56 -16.55 5.18
CA ALA A 149 3.39 -17.15 4.53
C ALA A 149 3.06 -16.42 3.20
N LEU A 150 3.23 -15.10 3.17
CA LEU A 150 3.06 -14.27 1.98
C LEU A 150 4.08 -14.60 0.89
N HIS A 151 5.35 -14.76 1.26
CA HIS A 151 6.41 -15.13 0.31
C HIS A 151 6.19 -16.53 -0.27
N ALA A 152 5.80 -17.49 0.55
CA ALA A 152 5.47 -18.84 0.10
C ALA A 152 4.28 -18.83 -0.87
N ALA A 153 3.18 -18.16 -0.50
CA ALA A 153 1.97 -18.09 -1.35
C ALA A 153 2.24 -17.35 -2.68
N ALA A 154 3.02 -16.28 -2.66
CA ALA A 154 3.39 -15.53 -3.85
C ALA A 154 4.23 -16.37 -4.81
N THR A 155 5.24 -17.08 -4.28
CA THR A 155 6.08 -17.99 -5.05
C THR A 155 5.27 -19.13 -5.68
N GLU A 156 4.40 -19.76 -4.89
CA GLU A 156 3.56 -20.87 -5.35
C GLU A 156 2.51 -20.45 -6.38
N SER A 157 2.05 -19.19 -6.32
CA SER A 157 1.12 -18.61 -7.30
C SER A 157 1.81 -18.01 -8.52
N GLY A 158 3.14 -18.10 -8.63
CA GLY A 158 3.92 -17.64 -9.77
C GLY A 158 4.10 -16.12 -9.85
N LEU A 159 3.78 -15.37 -8.79
CA LEU A 159 4.02 -13.94 -8.73
C LEU A 159 5.52 -13.65 -8.61
N SER A 160 5.95 -12.57 -9.26
CA SER A 160 7.28 -12.02 -9.01
C SER A 160 7.31 -11.39 -7.62
N THR A 161 8.30 -11.74 -6.81
CA THR A 161 8.44 -11.23 -5.43
C THR A 161 9.63 -10.31 -5.30
N MET A 162 9.56 -9.40 -4.32
CA MET A 162 10.67 -8.55 -3.91
C MET A 162 10.88 -8.72 -2.40
N ILE A 163 12.05 -9.20 -1.99
CA ILE A 163 12.34 -9.39 -0.57
C ILE A 163 12.71 -8.04 0.05
N GLU A 164 11.95 -7.66 1.08
CA GLU A 164 12.06 -6.36 1.73
C GLU A 164 12.90 -6.40 3.01
N VAL A 165 13.79 -5.43 3.13
CA VAL A 165 14.57 -5.10 4.33
C VAL A 165 14.18 -3.70 4.80
N PHE A 166 14.20 -3.46 6.10
CA PHE A 166 13.83 -2.17 6.69
C PHE A 166 15.05 -1.51 7.31
N ALA A 167 15.42 -0.33 6.82
CA ALA A 167 16.55 0.42 7.34
C ALA A 167 16.23 1.02 8.72
N ASP A 168 15.00 1.50 8.87
CA ASP A 168 14.51 2.30 10.00
C ASP A 168 13.62 1.51 10.97
N ARG A 169 13.70 0.18 10.94
CA ARG A 169 12.98 -0.69 11.89
C ARG A 169 13.97 -1.55 12.67
N PRO A 170 13.82 -1.67 13.99
CA PRO A 170 14.67 -2.56 14.78
C PRO A 170 14.39 -4.02 14.42
N TYR A 171 15.41 -4.87 14.54
CA TYR A 171 15.27 -6.31 14.35
C TYR A 171 15.54 -7.02 15.67
N ARG A 172 14.68 -7.97 16.02
CA ARG A 172 14.82 -8.81 17.21
C ARG A 172 14.74 -10.26 16.79
N ASN A 173 15.80 -11.02 17.08
CA ASN A 173 15.92 -12.44 16.72
C ASN A 173 15.70 -12.69 15.21
N GLY A 174 16.19 -11.79 14.35
CA GLY A 174 16.02 -11.88 12.89
C GLY A 174 14.70 -11.33 12.35
N SER A 175 13.70 -11.09 13.21
CA SER A 175 12.40 -10.54 12.79
C SER A 175 12.35 -9.02 12.96
N VAL A 176 11.77 -8.34 11.98
CA VAL A 176 11.52 -6.90 12.05
C VAL A 176 10.45 -6.57 13.10
N GLN A 177 10.71 -5.56 13.92
CA GLN A 177 9.75 -5.01 14.88
C GLN A 177 9.05 -3.79 14.25
N MET A 178 7.79 -4.00 13.85
CA MET A 178 7.00 -2.96 13.18
C MET A 178 6.33 -1.97 14.15
N TYR A 179 5.98 -2.41 15.36
CA TYR A 179 5.18 -1.64 16.32
C TYR A 179 5.96 -1.28 17.59
N ASP A 180 5.44 -0.31 18.34
CA ASP A 180 5.97 0.17 19.62
C ASP A 180 7.45 0.55 19.55
N ARG A 181 7.86 1.11 18.41
CA ARG A 181 9.22 1.60 18.16
C ARG A 181 9.36 3.02 18.69
N THR A 182 10.52 3.31 19.27
CA THR A 182 10.90 4.65 19.72
C THR A 182 12.02 5.20 18.84
N ALA A 183 12.24 6.52 18.84
CA ALA A 183 13.32 7.13 18.08
C ALA A 183 14.70 6.56 18.52
N GLU A 184 14.85 6.24 19.80
CA GLU A 184 16.05 5.61 20.36
C GLU A 184 16.30 4.21 19.79
N LEU A 185 15.25 3.44 19.49
CA LEU A 185 15.38 2.12 18.87
C LEU A 185 15.70 2.19 17.38
N ILE A 186 15.26 3.25 16.69
CA ILE A 186 15.66 3.51 15.30
C ILE A 186 17.14 3.90 15.28
N GLY A 187 17.52 4.85 16.14
CA GLY A 187 18.89 5.35 16.22
C GLY A 187 19.20 6.39 15.13
N GLY A 188 20.46 6.83 15.10
CA GLY A 188 20.99 7.76 14.11
C GLY A 188 21.50 7.06 12.84
N PRO A 189 22.08 7.83 11.89
CA PRO A 189 22.51 7.31 10.60
C PRO A 189 23.44 6.09 10.67
N ASP A 190 24.47 6.12 11.52
CA ASP A 190 25.41 5.00 11.68
C ASP A 190 24.72 3.69 12.05
N GLN A 191 23.69 3.76 12.91
CA GLN A 191 22.94 2.59 13.38
C GLN A 191 21.99 2.07 12.29
N VAL A 192 21.38 2.96 11.51
CA VAL A 192 20.55 2.63 10.34
C VAL A 192 21.39 1.97 9.25
N ILE A 193 22.57 2.53 8.95
CA ILE A 193 23.52 2.02 7.95
C ILE A 193 24.02 0.63 8.36
N ALA A 194 24.57 0.50 9.56
CA ALA A 194 25.12 -0.77 10.04
C ALA A 194 24.07 -1.89 10.02
N ARG A 195 22.84 -1.58 10.45
CA ARG A 195 21.72 -2.52 10.41
C ARG A 195 21.36 -2.92 8.99
N THR A 196 21.22 -1.96 8.09
CA THR A 196 20.85 -2.23 6.69
C THR A 196 21.89 -3.14 6.04
N LEU A 197 23.19 -2.84 6.21
CA LEU A 197 24.27 -3.68 5.67
C LEU A 197 24.27 -5.09 6.27
N ALA A 198 24.00 -5.22 7.57
CA ALA A 198 23.89 -6.53 8.21
C ALA A 198 22.71 -7.35 7.66
N GLN A 199 21.55 -6.72 7.46
CA GLN A 199 20.38 -7.38 6.86
C GLN A 199 20.61 -7.76 5.40
N LEU A 200 21.22 -6.89 4.60
CA LEU A 200 21.58 -7.21 3.21
C LEU A 200 22.57 -8.38 3.15
N SER A 201 23.58 -8.40 4.03
CA SER A 201 24.59 -9.46 4.10
C SER A 201 24.00 -10.80 4.57
N ALA A 202 23.01 -10.79 5.46
CA ALA A 202 22.35 -12.01 5.94
C ALA A 202 21.54 -12.73 4.85
N LEU A 203 21.18 -12.03 3.78
CA LEU A 203 20.37 -12.55 2.69
C LEU A 203 21.20 -13.04 1.49
N ASP A 204 22.50 -13.30 1.67
CA ASP A 204 23.46 -13.61 0.61
C ASP A 204 22.91 -14.67 -0.39
N GLY A 205 22.62 -14.24 -1.63
CA GLY A 205 22.21 -15.12 -2.74
C GLY A 205 20.72 -15.14 -3.16
N ALA A 206 19.78 -14.51 -2.45
CA ALA A 206 18.38 -14.49 -2.94
C ALA A 206 18.11 -13.36 -3.98
N ASP A 207 17.21 -13.61 -4.93
CA ASP A 207 16.85 -12.66 -5.99
C ASP A 207 16.16 -11.40 -5.47
N ALA A 208 16.36 -10.27 -6.16
CA ALA A 208 15.73 -8.96 -6.00
C ALA A 208 15.50 -8.46 -4.54
N ARG A 209 16.28 -7.45 -4.11
CA ARG A 209 16.16 -6.83 -2.78
C ARG A 209 15.65 -5.40 -2.88
N THR A 210 14.79 -5.05 -1.92
CA THR A 210 14.39 -3.67 -1.68
C THR A 210 14.67 -3.27 -0.23
N VAL A 211 15.18 -2.06 -0.03
CA VAL A 211 15.40 -1.46 1.28
C VAL A 211 14.37 -0.35 1.49
N CYS A 212 13.56 -0.51 2.53
CA CYS A 212 12.55 0.44 2.95
C CYS A 212 13.12 1.42 3.99
N LEU A 213 12.92 2.71 3.75
CA LEU A 213 13.09 3.82 4.69
C LEU A 213 11.78 4.61 4.66
N HIS A 214 11.05 4.66 5.76
CA HIS A 214 9.74 5.30 5.77
C HIS A 214 9.85 6.82 5.90
N SER A 215 8.96 7.54 5.23
CA SER A 215 8.95 9.00 5.21
C SER A 215 8.49 9.62 6.54
N ASP A 216 7.83 8.84 7.41
CA ASP A 216 7.41 9.25 8.76
C ASP A 216 8.51 9.13 9.82
N THR A 217 9.63 8.49 9.49
CA THR A 217 10.75 8.37 10.42
C THR A 217 11.35 9.76 10.69
N PRO A 218 11.63 10.12 11.96
CA PRO A 218 12.31 11.37 12.28
C PRO A 218 13.59 11.53 11.46
N ASP A 219 13.77 12.70 10.85
CA ASP A 219 14.91 13.01 9.97
C ASP A 219 15.07 12.04 8.77
N ALA A 220 13.98 11.41 8.31
CA ALA A 220 14.01 10.46 7.19
C ALA A 220 14.80 10.92 5.96
N PRO A 221 14.71 12.19 5.49
CA PRO A 221 15.52 12.63 4.36
C PRO A 221 17.03 12.59 4.62
N VAL A 222 17.47 12.94 5.84
CA VAL A 222 18.89 12.88 6.23
C VAL A 222 19.35 11.43 6.31
N LEU A 223 18.57 10.59 6.99
CA LEU A 223 18.87 9.16 7.11
C LEU A 223 18.96 8.48 5.75
N LEU A 224 18.04 8.79 4.83
CA LEU A 224 18.04 8.22 3.48
C LEU A 224 19.26 8.68 2.67
N ALA A 225 19.62 9.96 2.76
CA ALA A 225 20.79 10.50 2.04
C ALA A 225 22.09 9.82 2.49
N GLU A 226 22.30 9.70 3.81
CA GLU A 226 23.49 9.05 4.37
C GLU A 226 23.50 7.55 4.08
N LEU A 227 22.35 6.88 4.22
CA LEU A 227 22.22 5.46 3.87
C LEU A 227 22.55 5.21 2.40
N ARG A 228 22.03 6.05 1.50
CA ARG A 228 22.29 5.94 0.07
C ARG A 228 23.77 6.08 -0.24
N SER A 229 24.47 7.03 0.40
CA SER A 229 25.92 7.19 0.25
C SER A 229 26.67 5.95 0.72
N ALA A 230 26.37 5.48 1.93
CA ALA A 230 27.05 4.31 2.51
C ALA A 230 26.82 3.02 1.69
N LEU A 231 25.63 2.84 1.12
CA LEU A 231 25.34 1.72 0.23
C LEU A 231 26.14 1.81 -1.08
N VAL A 232 26.32 3.00 -1.65
CA VAL A 232 27.19 3.18 -2.83
C VAL A 232 28.63 2.82 -2.50
N ASP A 233 29.15 3.30 -1.37
CA ASP A 233 30.51 2.99 -0.90
C ASP A 233 30.71 1.49 -0.63
N ALA A 234 29.65 0.81 -0.17
CA ALA A 234 29.63 -0.64 0.00
C ALA A 234 29.43 -1.43 -1.31
N GLY A 235 29.38 -0.76 -2.47
CA GLY A 235 29.31 -1.40 -3.79
C GLY A 235 27.91 -1.76 -4.25
N TYR A 236 26.87 -1.11 -3.74
CA TYR A 236 25.49 -1.21 -4.22
C TYR A 236 25.15 -0.12 -5.23
N SER A 237 24.23 -0.44 -6.13
CA SER A 237 23.62 0.51 -7.08
C SER A 237 22.10 0.37 -7.04
N PHE A 238 21.39 1.44 -7.41
CA PHE A 238 19.94 1.52 -7.22
C PHE A 238 19.18 1.42 -8.53
N ARG A 239 18.22 0.49 -8.61
CA ARG A 239 17.24 0.41 -9.70
C ARG A 239 15.91 -0.10 -9.16
N PRO A 240 14.78 0.38 -9.68
CA PRO A 240 13.49 -0.17 -9.30
C PRO A 240 13.34 -1.63 -9.78
N PRO A 241 12.44 -2.40 -9.15
CA PRO A 241 11.95 -3.65 -9.71
C PRO A 241 11.42 -3.40 -11.13
N ARG A 242 11.58 -4.39 -12.02
CA ARG A 242 10.91 -4.39 -13.31
C ARG A 242 9.97 -5.58 -13.39
N PRO A 243 8.66 -5.36 -13.62
CA PRO A 243 7.73 -6.42 -13.97
C PRO A 243 8.36 -7.33 -15.03
N THR A 244 8.28 -8.65 -14.80
CA THR A 244 8.59 -9.58 -15.88
C THR A 244 7.52 -9.36 -16.95
N ALA A 245 7.94 -9.01 -18.17
CA ALA A 245 7.02 -8.59 -19.21
C ALA A 245 5.94 -9.66 -19.43
N SER A 246 4.69 -9.34 -19.08
CA SER A 246 3.55 -10.11 -19.55
C SER A 246 3.32 -9.80 -21.04
N PRO A 247 2.94 -10.78 -21.87
CA PRO A 247 2.60 -10.51 -23.26
C PRO A 247 1.46 -9.48 -23.32
N PRO A 248 1.43 -8.60 -24.33
CA PRO A 248 0.44 -7.54 -24.40
C PRO A 248 -0.96 -8.14 -24.43
N VAL A 249 -1.76 -7.87 -23.39
CA VAL A 249 -3.20 -8.12 -23.44
C VAL A 249 -3.76 -7.09 -24.42
N SER A 250 -4.05 -7.55 -25.63
CA SER A 250 -4.73 -6.74 -26.63
C SER A 250 -6.13 -6.41 -26.11
N PRO A 251 -6.58 -5.14 -26.11
CA PRO A 251 -7.98 -4.86 -25.82
C PRO A 251 -8.81 -5.35 -27.01
N SER A 252 -9.38 -6.54 -26.92
CA SER A 252 -10.43 -6.99 -27.83
C SER A 252 -11.72 -6.24 -27.47
N VAL A 253 -11.81 -4.98 -27.86
CA VAL A 253 -13.10 -4.29 -27.94
C VAL A 253 -13.80 -4.85 -29.18
N SER A 254 -14.45 -6.00 -29.05
CA SER A 254 -15.47 -6.41 -30.01
C SER A 254 -16.69 -5.49 -29.79
N SER A 255 -16.84 -4.51 -30.67
CA SER A 255 -18.06 -3.72 -30.81
C SER A 255 -19.28 -4.64 -30.95
N PRO A 256 -20.35 -4.50 -30.14
CA PRO A 256 -21.56 -5.25 -30.37
C PRO A 256 -22.28 -4.67 -31.60
N THR A 257 -22.15 -5.34 -32.74
CA THR A 257 -23.11 -5.21 -33.84
C THR A 257 -24.39 -5.93 -33.44
N GLY A 258 -25.42 -5.17 -33.05
CA GLY A 258 -26.78 -5.66 -32.82
C GLY A 258 -27.80 -4.76 -33.52
N PRO A 259 -28.92 -5.30 -34.03
CA PRO A 259 -29.70 -4.67 -35.08
C PRO A 259 -30.64 -3.56 -34.57
N SER A 260 -30.91 -2.61 -35.47
CA SER A 260 -31.95 -1.60 -35.37
C SER A 260 -33.30 -2.21 -35.01
N ALA A 261 -33.86 -1.85 -33.85
CA ALA A 261 -35.23 -2.13 -33.47
C ALA A 261 -35.97 -0.81 -33.21
N THR A 262 -37.00 -0.59 -34.01
CA THR A 262 -38.00 0.47 -33.98
C THR A 262 -38.65 0.63 -32.60
N VAL A 263 -38.75 1.89 -32.14
CA VAL A 263 -39.51 2.27 -30.95
C VAL A 263 -41.00 2.22 -31.27
N SER A 264 -41.71 1.25 -30.68
CA SER A 264 -43.17 1.27 -30.59
C SER A 264 -43.58 1.73 -29.19
N SER A 265 -44.35 2.81 -29.16
CA SER A 265 -44.98 3.41 -27.99
C SER A 265 -45.88 2.44 -27.24
N LEU A 266 -45.65 2.28 -25.93
CA LEU A 266 -46.63 1.69 -25.02
C LEU A 266 -47.01 2.71 -23.94
N SER A 267 -48.32 2.85 -23.82
CA SER A 267 -49.09 3.75 -22.97
C SER A 267 -48.84 3.53 -21.47
N VAL A 268 -48.69 4.64 -20.74
CA VAL A 268 -48.64 4.66 -19.28
C VAL A 268 -50.07 4.53 -18.75
N SER A 269 -50.38 3.42 -18.10
CA SER A 269 -51.59 3.26 -17.29
C SER A 269 -51.28 3.51 -15.82
N SER A 270 -52.12 4.37 -15.24
CA SER A 270 -52.20 4.85 -13.85
C SER A 270 -51.86 3.85 -12.75
N LEU A 271 -51.00 4.27 -11.81
CA LEU A 271 -50.94 3.74 -10.45
C LEU A 271 -51.48 4.79 -9.47
N SER A 272 -52.53 4.41 -8.76
CA SER A 272 -53.25 5.18 -7.75
C SER A 272 -52.41 5.40 -6.50
N ALA A 273 -52.45 6.62 -5.97
CA ALA A 273 -51.89 6.99 -4.67
C ALA A 273 -52.65 6.29 -3.53
N SER A 274 -51.91 5.67 -2.61
CA SER A 274 -52.41 5.31 -1.28
C SER A 274 -51.57 6.05 -0.24
N SER A 275 -52.26 6.87 0.55
CA SER A 275 -51.74 7.70 1.63
C SER A 275 -51.38 6.85 2.85
N ALA A 276 -50.11 6.85 3.24
CA ALA A 276 -49.68 6.40 4.56
C ALA A 276 -49.18 7.61 5.36
N THR A 277 -49.88 7.87 6.46
CA THR A 277 -49.66 8.90 7.46
C THR A 277 -48.28 8.77 8.11
N ARG A 278 -47.53 9.88 8.15
CA ARG A 278 -46.30 10.02 8.96
C ARG A 278 -46.67 10.15 10.43
N GLU A 279 -46.30 9.17 11.25
CA GLU A 279 -46.20 9.34 12.70
C GLU A 279 -44.90 10.07 13.05
N THR A 280 -45.05 11.13 13.84
CA THR A 280 -43.98 11.93 14.43
C THR A 280 -43.44 11.23 15.68
N VAL A 281 -42.14 10.95 15.72
CA VAL A 281 -41.43 10.50 16.93
C VAL A 281 -40.96 11.73 17.73
N PRO A 282 -41.26 11.85 19.03
CA PRO A 282 -40.83 13.00 19.84
C PRO A 282 -39.36 12.90 20.26
N ALA A 283 -38.71 14.07 20.32
CA ALA A 283 -37.32 14.26 20.75
C ALA A 283 -37.12 13.92 22.24
N ALA A 284 -36.14 13.06 22.52
CA ALA A 284 -35.67 12.80 23.89
C ALA A 284 -34.67 13.87 24.33
N VAL A 285 -34.95 14.50 25.47
CA VAL A 285 -34.08 15.44 26.18
C VAL A 285 -33.04 14.64 27.00
N PRO A 286 -31.74 14.97 26.99
CA PRO A 286 -30.79 14.35 27.90
C PRO A 286 -30.89 14.96 29.31
N ALA A 287 -30.98 14.09 30.31
CA ALA A 287 -31.04 14.44 31.72
C ALA A 287 -29.72 15.00 32.25
N ALA A 288 -29.83 15.98 33.15
CA ALA A 288 -28.73 16.63 33.84
C ALA A 288 -27.97 15.68 34.78
N ILE A 289 -26.64 15.77 34.77
CA ILE A 289 -25.75 15.09 35.71
C ILE A 289 -25.55 16.03 36.92
N THR A 290 -25.96 15.58 38.11
CA THR A 290 -25.62 16.21 39.39
C THR A 290 -24.30 15.63 39.93
N PRO A 291 -23.39 16.44 40.50
CA PRO A 291 -22.18 15.92 41.13
C PRO A 291 -22.47 15.47 42.57
N GLU A 292 -22.10 14.23 42.91
CA GLU A 292 -22.01 13.77 44.29
C GLU A 292 -20.72 14.32 44.94
N SER A 293 -20.91 14.92 46.11
CA SER A 293 -19.88 15.40 47.01
C SER A 293 -19.15 14.24 47.68
N ALA A 294 -17.82 14.23 47.58
CA ALA A 294 -16.96 13.43 48.43
C ALA A 294 -16.79 14.11 49.79
N SER A 295 -17.06 13.35 50.86
CA SER A 295 -16.60 13.57 52.24
C SER A 295 -15.81 12.35 52.68
#